data_AF-A0A448YSW9-F1
#
_entry.id   AF-A0A448YSW9-F1
#
_cell.length_a   1.000
_cell.length_b   1.000
_cell.length_c   1.000
_cell.angle_alpha   90.00
_cell.angle_beta   90.00
_cell.angle_gamma   90.00
#
_symmetry.space_group_name_H-M   'P 1'
#
loop_
_entity.id
_entity.type
_entity.pdbx_description
1 polymer ?
#
loop_
_entity_poly.entity_id
_entity_poly.type
_entity_poly.pdbx_seq_one_letter_code
_entity_poly.pdbx_strand_id
1 'polypeptide(L)'
;MLYTLGKETSGYRPLILLLTSLLIDLRNSLGTEGVDDDIQLTQLRRQIAEWTQNSHLELQTKVTPYMDEVIMNKFTKLFQVVGNSDQLALTMANYMFNDQLQVKKSLFSSPIRCHGSLVDSNSNLNYLEGKIDGIFPSDEKNEPLSDPLKGLKKNVTQNMLPSLQGKLNCIFLKESIEIPLPVFCITTWGYIIDYIDLNTGAAIFTFSLALAAYKMSQGIYKEVSKFKDEYLDDLRVTIDKNLVYLNDKLSQNVNKYGSQLKVKTKLIEQLDAEVENVTSVQKK
;
A
#
# COMPACT_ATOMS: atom_id res chain seq x y z
N MET A 1 36.81 29.17 -62.78
CA MET A 1 35.83 29.51 -61.73
C MET A 1 34.74 28.45 -61.55
N LEU A 2 34.12 27.90 -62.61
CA LEU A 2 33.18 26.76 -62.47
C LEU A 2 33.82 25.46 -61.97
N TYR A 3 35.07 25.18 -62.38
CA TYR A 3 35.81 23.98 -61.94
C TYR A 3 36.26 24.03 -60.47
N THR A 4 36.40 25.23 -59.89
CA THR A 4 36.72 25.43 -58.47
C THR A 4 35.48 25.36 -57.59
N LEU A 5 34.34 25.88 -58.06
CA LEU A 5 33.04 25.71 -57.38
C LEU A 5 32.60 24.23 -57.31
N GLY A 6 32.73 23.47 -58.41
CA GLY A 6 32.42 22.04 -58.42
C GLY A 6 33.33 21.18 -57.55
N LYS A 7 34.57 21.63 -57.30
CA LYS A 7 35.53 20.94 -56.43
C LYS A 7 35.22 21.20 -54.96
N GLU A 8 34.80 22.42 -54.62
CA GLU A 8 34.34 22.78 -53.26
C GLU A 8 32.98 22.15 -52.93
N THR A 9 32.03 22.06 -53.86
CA THR A 9 30.71 21.45 -53.60
C THR A 9 30.73 19.92 -53.56
N SER A 10 31.68 19.25 -54.24
CA SER A 10 31.80 17.78 -54.24
C SER A 10 32.10 17.18 -52.86
N GLY A 11 32.78 17.94 -51.98
CA GLY A 11 33.11 17.52 -50.62
C GLY A 11 31.91 17.43 -49.67
N TYR A 12 30.79 18.10 -49.99
CA TYR A 12 29.58 18.12 -49.17
C TYR A 12 28.59 17.01 -49.53
N ARG A 13 28.78 16.33 -50.67
CA ARG A 13 27.90 15.25 -51.15
C ARG A 13 27.84 14.04 -50.21
N PRO A 14 28.96 13.56 -49.63
CA PRO A 14 28.93 12.49 -48.63
C PRO A 14 28.24 12.92 -47.34
N LEU A 15 28.40 14.19 -46.92
CA LEU A 15 27.75 14.76 -45.73
C LEU A 15 26.22 14.81 -45.87
N ILE A 16 25.73 15.20 -47.05
CA ILE A 16 24.29 15.21 -47.37
C ILE A 16 23.71 13.80 -47.38
N LEU A 17 24.41 12.83 -47.98
CA LEU A 17 24.01 11.42 -47.97
C LEU A 17 23.96 10.83 -46.56
N LEU A 18 24.92 11.22 -45.70
CA LEU A 18 24.90 10.84 -44.29
C LEU A 18 23.69 11.45 -43.58
N LEU A 19 23.42 12.74 -43.77
CA LEU A 19 22.29 13.45 -43.18
C LEU A 19 20.93 12.85 -43.59
N THR A 20 20.76 12.51 -44.87
CA THR A 20 19.53 11.85 -45.34
C THR A 20 19.39 10.43 -44.81
N SER A 21 20.48 9.67 -44.68
CA SER A 21 20.44 8.34 -44.04
C SER A 21 20.05 8.44 -42.56
N LEU A 22 20.61 9.40 -41.83
CA LEU A 22 20.28 9.66 -40.43
C LEU A 22 18.82 10.11 -40.25
N LEU A 23 18.30 10.94 -41.15
CA LEU A 23 16.88 11.33 -41.15
C LEU A 23 15.94 10.14 -41.38
N ILE A 24 16.29 9.23 -42.29
CA ILE A 24 15.53 8.00 -42.55
C ILE A 24 15.55 7.10 -41.30
N ASP A 25 16.71 6.93 -40.68
CA ASP A 25 16.84 6.12 -39.46
C ASP A 25 16.03 6.73 -38.29
N LEU A 26 16.07 8.05 -38.11
CA LEU A 26 15.26 8.77 -37.12
C LEU A 26 13.75 8.65 -37.39
N ARG A 27 13.33 8.63 -38.66
CA ARG A 27 11.93 8.49 -39.03
C ARG A 27 11.42 7.06 -38.82
N ASN A 28 12.27 6.07 -39.11
CA ASN A 28 11.97 4.66 -38.86
C ASN A 28 11.88 4.36 -37.36
N SER A 29 12.73 5.01 -36.53
CA SER A 29 12.63 4.88 -35.08
C SER A 29 11.34 5.50 -34.53
N LEU A 30 10.94 6.70 -34.97
CA LEU A 30 9.66 7.30 -34.53
C LEU A 30 8.43 6.50 -34.96
N GLY A 31 8.45 5.94 -36.18
CA GLY A 31 7.33 5.15 -36.70
C GLY A 31 7.12 3.83 -35.97
N THR A 32 8.17 3.29 -35.34
CA THR A 32 8.12 2.06 -34.54
C THR A 32 7.81 2.33 -33.06
N GLU A 33 8.29 3.45 -32.51
CA GLU A 33 7.95 3.90 -31.14
C GLU A 33 6.42 4.00 -30.94
N GLY A 34 5.70 4.70 -31.83
CA GLY A 34 4.26 4.97 -31.63
C GLY A 34 3.31 3.75 -31.65
N VAL A 35 3.68 2.65 -32.30
CA VAL A 35 2.84 1.42 -32.35
C VAL A 35 3.12 0.51 -31.15
N ASP A 36 4.37 0.44 -30.70
CA ASP A 36 4.76 -0.34 -29.53
C ASP A 36 4.23 0.31 -28.23
N ASP A 37 4.24 1.64 -28.17
CA ASP A 37 3.75 2.40 -27.02
C ASP A 37 2.25 2.21 -26.75
N ASP A 38 1.41 2.15 -27.78
CA ASP A 38 -0.05 1.96 -27.65
C ASP A 38 -0.41 0.55 -27.15
N ILE A 39 0.36 -0.45 -27.58
CA ILE A 39 0.25 -1.84 -27.10
C ILE A 39 0.70 -1.91 -25.63
N GLN A 40 1.82 -1.28 -25.29
CA GLN A 40 2.36 -1.23 -23.94
C GLN A 40 1.45 -0.47 -22.98
N LEU A 41 0.83 0.64 -23.42
CA LEU A 41 -0.18 1.39 -22.68
C LEU A 41 -1.38 0.51 -22.30
N THR A 42 -1.90 -0.22 -23.29
CA THR A 42 -3.06 -1.12 -23.09
C THR A 42 -2.73 -2.25 -22.12
N GLN A 43 -1.55 -2.85 -22.26
CA GLN A 43 -1.06 -3.87 -21.33
C GLN A 43 -0.90 -3.32 -19.92
N LEU A 44 -0.40 -2.09 -19.78
CA LEU A 44 -0.11 -1.51 -18.48
C LEU A 44 -1.40 -1.11 -17.73
N ARG A 45 -2.41 -0.59 -18.44
CA ARG A 45 -3.76 -0.40 -17.88
C ARG A 45 -4.38 -1.70 -17.39
N ARG A 46 -4.21 -2.78 -18.16
CA ARG A 46 -4.67 -4.12 -17.75
C ARG A 46 -3.94 -4.59 -16.49
N GLN A 47 -2.63 -4.41 -16.41
CA GLN A 47 -1.85 -4.80 -15.24
C GLN A 47 -2.23 -4.00 -13.98
N ILE A 48 -2.58 -2.71 -14.11
CA ILE A 48 -3.11 -1.91 -13.01
C ILE A 48 -4.46 -2.47 -12.53
N ALA A 49 -5.36 -2.82 -13.45
CA ALA A 49 -6.64 -3.42 -13.11
C ALA A 49 -6.48 -4.79 -12.43
N GLU A 50 -5.59 -5.64 -12.95
CA GLU A 50 -5.24 -6.94 -12.36
C GLU A 50 -4.64 -6.76 -10.96
N TRP A 51 -3.79 -5.74 -10.75
CA TRP A 51 -3.24 -5.42 -9.45
C TRP A 51 -4.32 -5.07 -8.42
N THR A 52 -5.31 -4.23 -8.77
CA THR A 52 -6.41 -3.90 -7.86
C THR A 52 -7.24 -5.12 -7.49
N GLN A 53 -7.58 -5.94 -8.49
CA GLN A 53 -8.31 -7.19 -8.25
C GLN A 53 -7.54 -8.12 -7.32
N ASN A 54 -6.23 -8.30 -7.56
CA ASN A 54 -5.36 -9.12 -6.73
C ASN A 54 -5.21 -8.54 -5.31
N SER A 55 -5.19 -7.21 -5.16
CA SER A 55 -5.12 -6.54 -3.86
C SER A 55 -6.37 -6.78 -3.01
N HIS A 56 -7.55 -6.68 -3.61
CA HIS A 56 -8.80 -7.05 -2.90
C HIS A 56 -8.88 -8.55 -2.62
N LEU A 57 -8.36 -9.38 -3.51
CA LEU A 57 -8.31 -10.83 -3.29
C LEU A 57 -7.35 -11.18 -2.14
N GLU A 58 -6.18 -10.56 -2.07
CA GLU A 58 -5.23 -10.69 -0.95
C GLU A 58 -5.87 -10.26 0.37
N LEU A 59 -6.58 -9.12 0.36
CA LEU A 59 -7.31 -8.63 1.52
C LEU A 59 -8.31 -9.69 2.03
N GLN A 60 -9.15 -10.23 1.14
CA GLN A 60 -10.19 -11.20 1.51
C GLN A 60 -9.65 -12.57 1.90
N THR A 61 -8.61 -13.05 1.21
CA THR A 61 -8.15 -14.44 1.33
C THR A 61 -7.01 -14.63 2.32
N LYS A 62 -6.23 -13.58 2.60
CA LYS A 62 -5.06 -13.63 3.49
C LYS A 62 -5.20 -12.70 4.68
N VAL A 63 -5.52 -11.42 4.46
CA VAL A 63 -5.50 -10.41 5.54
C VAL A 63 -6.69 -10.58 6.48
N THR A 64 -7.92 -10.62 5.97
CA THR A 64 -9.13 -10.84 6.79
C THR A 64 -9.03 -12.09 7.67
N PRO A 65 -8.71 -13.30 7.13
CA PRO A 65 -8.59 -14.48 7.98
C PRO A 65 -7.43 -14.39 8.97
N TYR A 66 -6.34 -13.69 8.65
CA TYR A 66 -5.27 -13.43 9.62
C TYR A 66 -5.77 -12.56 10.78
N MET A 67 -6.51 -11.49 10.48
CA MET A 67 -7.07 -10.62 11.51
C MET A 67 -8.09 -11.36 12.39
N ASP A 68 -8.93 -12.22 11.79
CA ASP A 68 -9.88 -13.03 12.54
C ASP A 68 -9.20 -14.13 13.38
N GLU A 69 -8.22 -14.84 12.85
CA GLU A 69 -7.60 -15.95 13.58
C GLU A 69 -6.54 -15.51 14.58
N VAL A 70 -5.80 -14.44 14.29
CA VAL A 70 -4.64 -14.02 15.10
C VAL A 70 -5.02 -12.84 15.97
N ILE A 71 -5.57 -11.77 15.39
CA ILE A 71 -5.87 -10.56 16.15
C ILE A 71 -7.05 -10.81 17.10
N MET A 72 -8.16 -11.35 16.59
CA MET A 72 -9.30 -11.65 17.47
C MET A 72 -8.97 -12.74 18.48
N ASN A 73 -8.43 -13.90 18.11
CA ASN A 73 -8.25 -14.98 19.10
C ASN A 73 -7.12 -14.73 20.12
N LYS A 74 -6.06 -13.98 19.77
CA LYS A 74 -4.98 -13.68 20.72
C LYS A 74 -5.33 -12.49 21.59
N PHE A 75 -5.73 -11.37 20.98
CA PHE A 75 -5.88 -10.11 21.70
C PHE A 75 -7.26 -9.88 22.32
N THR A 76 -8.21 -10.79 22.17
CA THR A 76 -9.45 -10.78 22.97
C THR A 76 -9.31 -11.52 24.30
N LYS A 77 -8.22 -12.28 24.50
CA LYS A 77 -7.98 -12.99 25.75
C LYS A 77 -7.48 -12.04 26.82
N LEU A 78 -8.30 -11.88 27.87
CA LEU A 78 -8.04 -11.02 29.03
C LEU A 78 -6.60 -11.11 29.56
N PHE A 79 -6.08 -12.33 29.75
CA PHE A 79 -4.73 -12.56 30.26
C PHE A 79 -3.62 -12.02 29.34
N GLN A 80 -3.81 -12.05 28.01
CA GLN A 80 -2.83 -11.51 27.07
C GLN A 80 -2.88 -9.97 27.02
N VAL A 81 -4.06 -9.39 27.25
CA VAL A 81 -4.21 -7.93 27.30
C VAL A 81 -3.67 -7.36 28.60
N VAL A 82 -3.96 -8.01 29.74
CA VAL A 82 -3.42 -7.64 31.05
C VAL A 82 -1.91 -7.86 31.10
N GLY A 83 -1.42 -9.01 30.63
CA GLY A 83 0.01 -9.35 30.67
C GLY A 83 0.90 -8.50 29.76
N ASN A 84 0.32 -7.84 28.74
CA ASN A 84 1.03 -6.96 27.83
C ASN A 84 0.51 -5.51 27.88
N SER A 85 -0.13 -5.06 28.97
CA SER A 85 -0.86 -3.77 28.98
C SER A 85 -0.01 -2.58 28.56
N ASP A 86 1.30 -2.61 28.84
CA ASP A 86 2.25 -1.54 28.50
C ASP A 86 2.80 -1.64 27.08
N GLN A 87 2.86 -2.86 26.52
CA GLN A 87 3.44 -3.15 25.21
C GLN A 87 2.40 -3.66 24.20
N LEU A 88 1.10 -3.49 24.49
CA LEU A 88 0.01 -4.02 23.67
C LEU A 88 0.06 -3.44 22.24
N ALA A 89 0.26 -2.13 22.11
CA ALA A 89 0.40 -1.49 20.80
C ALA A 89 1.60 -2.03 20.02
N LEU A 90 2.74 -2.23 20.69
CA LEU A 90 3.96 -2.71 20.05
C LEU A 90 3.86 -4.19 19.63
N THR A 91 3.26 -5.03 20.50
CA THR A 91 3.02 -6.44 20.20
C THR A 91 2.02 -6.59 19.06
N MET A 92 0.88 -5.89 19.10
CA MET A 92 -0.09 -5.88 17.98
C MET A 92 0.56 -5.40 16.67
N ALA A 93 1.35 -4.33 16.69
CA ALA A 93 2.05 -3.84 15.50
C ALA A 93 3.00 -4.89 14.92
N ASN A 94 3.77 -5.59 15.77
CA ASN A 94 4.63 -6.68 15.32
C ASN A 94 3.83 -7.81 14.68
N TYR A 95 2.71 -8.21 15.29
CA TYR A 95 1.84 -9.24 14.71
C TYR A 95 1.20 -8.81 13.38
N MET A 96 0.87 -7.53 13.21
CA MET A 96 0.24 -7.06 11.97
C MET A 96 1.23 -6.91 10.81
N PHE A 97 2.46 -6.45 11.08
CA PHE A 97 3.38 -6.04 10.01
C PHE A 97 4.56 -6.97 9.78
N ASN A 98 4.95 -7.77 10.78
CA ASN A 98 6.19 -8.56 10.73
C ASN A 98 5.93 -10.06 10.82
N ASP A 99 4.76 -10.48 11.29
CA ASP A 99 4.46 -11.89 11.52
C ASP A 99 3.70 -12.52 10.34
N GLN A 100 3.98 -13.80 10.08
CA GLN A 100 3.37 -14.58 9.01
C GLN A 100 2.88 -15.90 9.60
N LEU A 101 1.60 -16.20 9.41
CA LEU A 101 1.02 -17.47 9.86
C LEU A 101 0.66 -18.36 8.67
N GLN A 102 0.99 -19.64 8.79
CA GLN A 102 0.45 -20.65 7.89
C GLN A 102 -0.91 -21.10 8.42
N VAL A 103 -1.97 -20.64 7.77
CA VAL A 103 -3.34 -21.01 8.12
C VAL A 103 -3.75 -22.20 7.25
N LYS A 104 -4.18 -23.27 7.90
CA LYS A 104 -4.68 -24.47 7.23
C LYS A 104 -6.20 -24.54 7.41
N LYS A 105 -6.95 -24.11 6.39
CA LYS A 105 -8.43 -24.06 6.43
C LYS A 105 -9.10 -25.44 6.49
N SER A 106 -8.43 -26.50 6.05
CA SER A 106 -8.94 -27.87 6.07
C SER A 106 -7.79 -28.90 6.14
N LEU A 107 -8.06 -30.09 6.70
CA LEU A 107 -7.12 -31.21 6.78
C LEU A 107 -6.48 -31.56 5.42
N PHE A 108 -7.21 -31.35 4.32
CA PHE A 108 -6.79 -31.65 2.96
C PHE A 108 -6.32 -30.44 2.13
N SER A 109 -6.42 -29.22 2.67
CA SER A 109 -5.94 -28.01 1.96
C SER A 109 -4.46 -27.78 2.23
N SER A 110 -3.72 -27.38 1.21
CA SER A 110 -2.37 -26.83 1.36
C SER A 110 -2.39 -25.59 2.26
N PRO A 111 -1.43 -25.45 3.19
CA PRO A 111 -1.38 -24.30 4.09
C PRO A 111 -1.20 -23.00 3.29
N ILE A 112 -2.01 -21.99 3.58
CA ILE A 112 -1.93 -20.67 2.97
C ILE A 112 -1.12 -19.78 3.91
N ARG A 113 -0.11 -19.08 3.36
CA ARG A 113 0.61 -18.06 4.11
C ARG A 113 -0.27 -16.82 4.20
N CYS A 114 -0.69 -16.50 5.41
CA CYS A 114 -1.50 -15.33 5.75
C CYS A 114 -0.64 -14.31 6.52
N HIS A 115 -0.91 -13.03 6.29
CA HIS A 115 -0.18 -11.91 6.88
C HIS A 115 -1.14 -10.75 7.13
N GLY A 116 -0.80 -9.89 8.08
CA GLY A 116 -1.65 -8.76 8.49
C GLY A 116 -1.61 -7.54 7.58
N SER A 117 -0.72 -7.49 6.58
CA SER A 117 -0.61 -6.36 5.63
C SER A 117 -0.62 -6.83 4.17
N LEU A 118 -0.80 -5.90 3.22
CA LEU A 118 -0.79 -6.16 1.76
C LEU A 118 0.64 -6.32 1.21
N VAL A 119 1.38 -7.34 1.66
CA VAL A 119 2.80 -7.54 1.31
C VAL A 119 2.97 -7.82 -0.18
N ASP A 120 2.16 -8.73 -0.73
CA ASP A 120 2.31 -9.16 -2.12
C ASP A 120 1.90 -8.02 -3.06
N SER A 121 0.78 -7.37 -2.77
CA SER A 121 0.31 -6.22 -3.54
C SER A 121 1.24 -5.02 -3.45
N ASN A 122 1.96 -4.80 -2.35
CA ASN A 122 2.95 -3.71 -2.27
C ASN A 122 4.12 -3.92 -3.23
N SER A 123 4.63 -5.14 -3.30
CA SER A 123 5.75 -5.46 -4.19
C SER A 123 5.37 -5.25 -5.67
N ASN A 124 4.16 -5.67 -6.04
CA ASN A 124 3.62 -5.45 -7.38
C ASN A 124 3.33 -3.98 -7.67
N LEU A 125 2.90 -3.19 -6.69
CA LEU A 125 2.68 -1.75 -6.85
C LEU A 125 3.99 -1.01 -7.17
N ASN A 126 5.06 -1.29 -6.42
CA ASN A 126 6.39 -0.70 -6.67
C ASN A 126 6.93 -1.10 -8.06
N TYR A 127 6.66 -2.35 -8.48
CA TYR A 127 7.03 -2.81 -9.82
C TYR A 127 6.25 -2.07 -10.92
N LEU A 128 4.94 -1.89 -10.76
CA LEU A 128 4.11 -1.16 -11.72
C LEU A 128 4.54 0.30 -11.85
N GLU A 129 4.85 0.93 -10.71
CA GLU A 129 5.37 2.30 -10.71
C GLU A 129 6.68 2.40 -11.52
N GLY A 130 7.65 1.53 -11.24
CA GLY A 130 8.91 1.51 -11.98
C GLY A 130 8.72 1.20 -13.48
N LYS A 131 7.72 0.39 -13.82
CA LYS A 131 7.39 0.09 -15.22
C LYS A 131 6.75 1.28 -15.93
N ILE A 132 5.90 2.07 -15.26
CA ILE A 132 5.35 3.32 -15.80
C ILE A 132 6.47 4.29 -16.13
N ASP A 133 7.40 4.48 -15.19
CA ASP A 133 8.51 5.43 -15.36
C ASP A 133 9.54 4.93 -16.40
N GLY A 134 9.68 3.61 -16.57
CA GLY A 134 10.56 3.01 -17.58
C GLY A 134 10.03 3.12 -19.02
N ILE A 135 8.72 2.99 -19.21
CA ILE A 135 8.08 3.08 -20.54
C ILE A 135 7.83 4.53 -20.93
N PHE A 136 7.34 5.34 -20.00
CA PHE A 136 7.04 6.75 -20.22
C PHE A 136 7.85 7.62 -19.25
N PRO A 137 9.13 7.87 -19.56
CA PRO A 137 10.01 8.64 -18.68
C PRO A 137 9.49 10.08 -18.51
N SER A 138 9.46 10.55 -17.27
CA SER A 138 9.19 11.95 -16.94
C SER A 138 10.48 12.61 -16.46
N ASP A 139 10.82 13.77 -17.01
CA ASP A 139 12.00 14.55 -16.60
C ASP A 139 11.86 15.15 -15.19
N GLU A 140 10.64 15.18 -14.65
CA GLU A 140 10.41 15.58 -13.27
C GLU A 140 10.73 14.41 -12.34
N LYS A 141 11.60 14.66 -11.35
CA LYS A 141 11.72 13.82 -10.15
C LYS A 141 10.37 13.87 -9.42
N ASN A 142 9.42 13.06 -9.87
CA ASN A 142 8.27 12.73 -9.07
C ASN A 142 8.81 12.13 -7.77
N GLU A 143 8.38 12.66 -6.62
CA GLU A 143 8.73 12.06 -5.35
C GLU A 143 8.36 10.56 -5.44
N PRO A 144 9.29 9.65 -5.11
CA PRO A 144 8.98 8.23 -5.12
C PRO A 144 7.75 8.03 -4.26
N LEU A 145 6.79 7.23 -4.73
CA LEU A 145 5.56 6.98 -4.01
C LEU A 145 5.89 6.78 -2.53
N SER A 146 5.35 7.66 -1.67
CA SER A 146 5.44 7.43 -0.24
C SER A 146 4.68 6.13 -0.01
N ASP A 147 5.44 5.02 0.10
CA ASP A 147 4.93 3.65 0.22
C ASP A 147 3.62 3.68 1.00
N PRO A 148 2.46 3.51 0.35
CA PRO A 148 1.16 3.85 0.93
C PRO A 148 0.88 2.98 2.17
N LEU A 149 1.51 1.81 2.22
CA LEU A 149 1.56 0.96 3.41
C LEU A 149 2.43 1.54 4.53
N LYS A 150 3.48 2.34 4.27
CA LYS A 150 4.17 3.12 5.30
C LYS A 150 3.26 4.19 5.90
N GLY A 151 2.45 4.86 5.09
CA GLY A 151 1.45 5.83 5.57
C GLY A 151 0.43 5.17 6.50
N LEU A 152 -0.15 4.04 6.06
CA LEU A 152 -1.08 3.26 6.86
C LEU A 152 -0.41 2.68 8.12
N LYS A 153 0.78 2.09 8.00
CA LYS A 153 1.56 1.55 9.13
C LYS A 153 1.84 2.63 10.16
N LYS A 154 2.19 3.85 9.72
CA LYS A 154 2.39 5.00 10.60
C LYS A 154 1.09 5.37 11.31
N ASN A 155 -0.03 5.49 10.60
CA ASN A 155 -1.33 5.80 11.21
C ASN A 155 -1.75 4.75 12.26
N VAL A 156 -1.62 3.47 11.91
CA VAL A 156 -1.96 2.36 12.82
C VAL A 156 -1.08 2.38 14.07
N THR A 157 0.24 2.53 13.90
CA THR A 157 1.21 2.48 15.00
C THR A 157 1.13 3.71 15.90
N GLN A 158 0.89 4.89 15.34
CA GLN A 158 0.92 6.15 16.08
C GLN A 158 -0.43 6.58 16.65
N ASN A 159 -1.55 6.17 16.03
CA ASN A 159 -2.89 6.64 16.40
C ASN A 159 -3.82 5.50 16.83
N MET A 160 -4.08 4.53 15.94
CA MET A 160 -5.13 3.53 16.20
C MET A 160 -4.78 2.58 17.34
N LEU A 161 -3.55 2.03 17.36
CA LEU A 161 -3.12 1.10 18.40
C LEU A 161 -3.01 1.75 19.78
N PRO A 162 -2.42 2.96 19.93
CA PRO A 162 -2.46 3.68 21.22
C PRO A 162 -3.89 4.02 21.66
N SER A 163 -4.78 4.41 20.74
CA SER A 163 -6.19 4.66 21.05
C SER A 163 -6.89 3.39 21.57
N LEU A 164 -6.67 2.25 20.91
CA LEU A 164 -7.20 0.96 21.35
C LEU A 164 -6.67 0.59 22.74
N GLN A 165 -5.36 0.71 22.98
CA GLN A 165 -4.75 0.45 24.29
C GLN A 165 -5.37 1.34 25.38
N GLY A 166 -5.58 2.63 25.10
CA GLY A 166 -6.25 3.55 26.02
C GLY A 166 -7.69 3.14 26.35
N LYS A 167 -8.46 2.74 25.34
CA LYS A 167 -9.85 2.26 25.53
C LYS A 167 -9.89 0.96 26.33
N LEU A 168 -8.99 0.02 26.05
CA LEU A 168 -8.89 -1.24 26.79
C LEU A 168 -8.54 -0.97 28.26
N ASN A 169 -7.54 -0.12 28.52
CA ASN A 169 -7.16 0.28 29.88
C ASN A 169 -8.33 0.95 30.64
N CYS A 170 -9.12 1.77 29.95
CA CYS A 170 -10.32 2.37 30.52
C CYS A 170 -11.37 1.31 30.91
N ILE A 171 -11.60 0.30 30.06
CA ILE A 171 -12.49 -0.83 30.36
C ILE A 171 -11.98 -1.60 31.58
N PHE A 172 -10.68 -1.89 31.65
CA PHE A 172 -10.07 -2.57 32.79
C PHE A 172 -10.25 -1.79 34.09
N LEU A 173 -9.91 -0.50 34.10
CA LEU A 173 -10.05 0.33 35.30
C LEU A 173 -11.50 0.44 35.73
N LYS A 174 -12.41 0.71 34.80
CA LYS A 174 -13.83 0.87 35.09
C LYS A 174 -14.42 -0.40 35.71
N GLU A 175 -14.27 -1.54 35.04
CA GLU A 175 -14.89 -2.79 35.51
C GLU A 175 -14.20 -3.32 36.79
N SER A 176 -12.92 -3.01 37.03
CA SER A 176 -12.21 -3.37 38.27
C SER A 176 -12.60 -2.49 39.46
N ILE A 177 -13.02 -1.25 39.22
CA ILE A 177 -13.42 -0.31 40.27
C ILE A 177 -14.92 -0.41 40.56
N GLU A 178 -15.74 -0.68 39.54
CA GLU A 178 -17.20 -0.65 39.67
C GLU A 178 -17.76 -1.88 40.41
N ILE A 179 -17.13 -3.05 40.30
CA ILE A 179 -17.69 -4.31 40.82
C ILE A 179 -16.83 -4.92 41.95
N PRO A 180 -15.56 -5.29 41.74
CA PRO A 180 -14.76 -5.95 42.77
C PRO A 180 -14.51 -5.07 44.00
N LEU A 181 -14.26 -3.78 43.81
CA LEU A 181 -13.86 -2.87 44.89
C LEU A 181 -15.00 -2.61 45.90
N PRO A 182 -16.24 -2.28 45.48
CA PRO A 182 -17.36 -2.18 46.41
C PRO A 182 -17.67 -3.51 47.11
N VAL A 183 -17.59 -4.62 46.39
CA VAL A 183 -17.80 -5.96 46.97
C VAL A 183 -16.73 -6.28 48.02
N PHE A 184 -15.47 -5.93 47.75
CA PHE A 184 -14.38 -6.06 48.73
C PHE A 184 -14.65 -5.22 49.98
N CYS A 185 -15.04 -3.95 49.82
CA CYS A 185 -15.35 -3.08 50.96
C CYS A 185 -16.51 -3.62 51.80
N ILE A 186 -17.60 -4.07 51.16
CA ILE A 186 -18.79 -4.60 51.85
C ILE A 186 -18.47 -5.93 52.56
N THR A 187 -17.75 -6.84 51.90
CA THR A 187 -17.39 -8.14 52.49
C THR A 187 -16.38 -7.98 53.63
N THR A 188 -15.43 -7.06 53.50
CA THR A 188 -14.45 -6.76 54.57
C THR A 188 -15.13 -6.11 55.77
N TRP A 189 -16.01 -5.12 55.55
CA TRP A 189 -16.75 -4.47 56.63
C TRP A 189 -17.75 -5.43 57.29
N GLY A 190 -18.43 -6.27 56.50
CA GLY A 190 -19.33 -7.31 56.99
C GLY A 190 -18.62 -8.37 57.83
N TYR A 191 -17.37 -8.70 57.49
CA TYR A 191 -16.53 -9.57 58.31
C TYR A 191 -16.09 -8.90 59.62
N ILE A 192 -15.70 -7.63 59.60
CA ILE A 192 -15.28 -6.89 60.82
C ILE A 192 -16.41 -6.79 61.86
N ILE A 193 -17.67 -6.77 61.41
CA ILE A 193 -18.86 -6.67 62.27
C ILE A 193 -19.47 -8.07 62.56
N ASP A 194 -18.78 -9.16 62.22
CA ASP A 194 -19.26 -10.55 62.39
C ASP A 194 -20.61 -10.85 61.68
N TYR A 195 -20.92 -10.11 60.61
CA TYR A 195 -22.13 -10.31 59.82
C TYR A 195 -21.94 -11.31 58.67
N ILE A 196 -20.69 -11.52 58.23
CA ILE A 196 -20.33 -12.40 57.10
C ILE A 196 -19.10 -13.23 57.48
N ASP A 197 -19.21 -14.56 57.37
CA ASP A 197 -18.06 -15.46 57.51
C ASP A 197 -17.03 -15.25 56.40
N LEU A 198 -15.75 -15.43 56.73
CA LEU A 198 -14.63 -15.29 55.79
C LEU A 198 -14.82 -16.12 54.50
N ASN A 199 -15.36 -17.35 54.62
CA ASN A 199 -15.63 -18.23 53.48
C ASN A 199 -16.71 -17.65 52.54
N THR A 200 -17.76 -17.07 53.12
CA THR A 200 -18.85 -16.44 52.38
C THR A 200 -18.36 -15.13 51.73
N GLY A 201 -17.58 -14.33 52.45
CA GLY A 201 -16.95 -13.12 51.90
C GLY A 201 -16.01 -13.43 50.74
N ALA A 202 -15.17 -14.47 50.87
CA ALA A 202 -14.28 -14.92 49.81
C ALA A 202 -15.07 -15.45 48.58
N ALA A 203 -16.17 -16.19 48.78
CA ALA A 203 -17.02 -16.65 47.70
C ALA A 203 -17.67 -15.48 46.93
N ILE A 204 -18.18 -14.47 47.64
CA ILE A 204 -18.80 -13.29 47.04
C ILE A 204 -17.75 -12.46 46.28
N PHE A 205 -16.54 -12.32 46.83
CA PHE A 205 -15.44 -11.60 46.17
C PHE A 205 -14.93 -12.32 44.91
N THR A 206 -14.76 -13.65 44.96
CA THR A 206 -14.37 -14.43 43.78
C THR A 206 -15.43 -14.37 42.69
N PHE A 207 -16.72 -14.40 43.06
CA PHE A 207 -17.83 -14.23 42.11
C PHE A 207 -17.84 -12.83 41.49
N SER A 208 -17.58 -11.77 42.25
CA SER A 208 -17.51 -10.40 41.73
C SER A 208 -16.35 -10.23 40.75
N LEU A 209 -15.21 -10.88 41.02
CA LEU A 209 -14.05 -10.89 40.15
C LEU A 209 -14.33 -11.64 38.84
N ALA A 210 -15.05 -12.76 38.90
CA ALA A 210 -15.50 -13.50 37.71
C ALA A 210 -16.48 -12.67 36.86
N LEU A 211 -17.41 -11.94 37.49
CA LEU A 211 -18.38 -11.08 36.80
C LEU A 211 -17.69 -9.88 36.13
N ALA A 212 -16.72 -9.26 36.81
CA ALA A 212 -15.90 -8.20 36.24
C ALA A 212 -15.06 -8.72 35.06
N ALA A 213 -14.42 -9.88 35.18
CA ALA A 213 -13.67 -10.51 34.10
C ALA A 213 -14.56 -10.82 32.88
N TYR A 214 -15.80 -11.28 33.09
CA TYR A 214 -16.74 -11.51 32.00
C TYR A 214 -17.09 -10.23 31.25
N LYS A 215 -17.45 -9.15 31.97
CA LYS A 215 -17.74 -7.84 31.35
C LYS A 215 -16.54 -7.24 30.63
N MET A 216 -15.35 -7.33 31.22
CA MET A 216 -14.10 -6.94 30.58
C MET A 216 -13.89 -7.71 29.27
N SER A 217 -14.08 -9.05 29.28
CA SER A 217 -13.91 -9.87 28.08
C SER A 217 -14.84 -9.43 26.94
N GLN A 218 -16.10 -9.11 27.25
CA GLN A 218 -17.06 -8.60 26.27
C GLN A 218 -16.67 -7.21 25.74
N GLY A 219 -16.23 -6.31 26.63
CA GLY A 219 -15.76 -4.98 26.26
C GLY A 219 -14.53 -5.01 25.36
N ILE A 220 -13.54 -5.83 25.72
CA ILE A 220 -12.31 -6.06 24.94
C ILE A 220 -12.68 -6.60 23.56
N TYR A 221 -13.53 -7.64 23.49
CA TYR A 221 -13.96 -8.21 22.21
C TYR A 221 -14.57 -7.16 21.29
N LYS A 222 -15.44 -6.31 21.83
CA LYS A 222 -16.11 -5.24 21.06
C LYS A 222 -15.12 -4.22 20.51
N GLU A 223 -14.17 -3.75 21.31
CA GLU A 223 -13.21 -2.74 20.86
C GLU A 223 -12.17 -3.30 19.89
N VAL A 224 -11.71 -4.55 20.09
CA VAL A 224 -10.82 -5.23 19.15
C VAL A 224 -11.54 -5.51 17.82
N SER A 225 -12.82 -5.90 17.85
CA SER A 225 -13.62 -6.08 16.63
C SER A 225 -13.77 -4.77 15.85
N LYS A 226 -14.05 -3.65 16.53
CA LYS A 226 -14.14 -2.34 15.86
C LYS A 226 -12.82 -1.94 15.21
N PHE A 227 -11.70 -2.12 15.93
CA PHE A 227 -10.37 -1.87 15.39
C PHE A 227 -10.09 -2.70 14.15
N LYS A 228 -10.47 -3.98 14.15
CA LYS A 228 -10.34 -4.86 12.99
C LYS A 228 -11.11 -4.30 11.79
N ASP A 229 -12.37 -3.95 11.97
CA ASP A 229 -13.24 -3.48 10.90
C ASP A 229 -12.71 -2.15 10.33
N GLU A 230 -12.30 -1.22 11.21
CA GLU A 230 -11.70 0.06 10.83
C GLU A 230 -10.39 -0.13 10.05
N TYR A 231 -9.53 -1.06 10.47
CA TYR A 231 -8.28 -1.37 9.78
C TYR A 231 -8.51 -1.99 8.38
N LEU A 232 -9.47 -2.90 8.26
CA LEU A 232 -9.81 -3.52 6.97
C LEU A 232 -10.39 -2.50 5.99
N ASP A 233 -11.21 -1.56 6.48
CA ASP A 233 -11.75 -0.49 5.66
C ASP A 233 -10.66 0.52 5.25
N ASP A 234 -9.75 0.89 6.15
CA ASP A 234 -8.58 1.72 5.82
C ASP A 234 -7.70 1.05 4.75
N LEU A 235 -7.51 -0.26 4.81
CA LEU A 235 -6.80 -1.03 3.78
C LEU A 235 -7.52 -0.95 2.42
N ARG A 236 -8.86 -1.09 2.40
CA ARG A 236 -9.65 -0.96 1.16
C ARG A 236 -9.51 0.43 0.56
N VAL A 237 -9.70 1.47 1.36
CA VAL A 237 -9.57 2.87 0.93
C VAL A 237 -8.16 3.14 0.41
N THR A 238 -7.14 2.53 1.01
CA THR A 238 -5.75 2.65 0.54
C THR A 238 -5.55 2.00 -0.83
N ILE A 239 -6.13 0.82 -1.08
CA ILE A 239 -6.10 0.15 -2.39
C ILE A 239 -6.74 1.05 -3.46
N ASP A 240 -7.92 1.60 -3.18
CA ASP A 240 -8.66 2.45 -4.12
C ASP A 240 -7.90 3.74 -4.45
N LYS A 241 -7.33 4.40 -3.43
CA LYS A 241 -6.50 5.61 -3.61
C LYS A 241 -5.28 5.34 -4.49
N ASN A 242 -4.64 4.18 -4.30
CA ASN A 242 -3.47 3.80 -5.09
C ASN A 242 -3.82 3.49 -6.54
N LEU A 243 -5.00 2.90 -6.81
CA LEU A 243 -5.50 2.74 -8.18
C LEU A 243 -5.68 4.09 -8.87
N VAL A 244 -6.31 5.05 -8.20
CA VAL A 244 -6.49 6.41 -8.75
C VAL A 244 -5.12 7.03 -9.04
N TYR A 245 -4.19 6.95 -8.10
CA TYR A 245 -2.84 7.47 -8.28
C TYR A 245 -2.12 6.84 -9.48
N LEU A 246 -2.11 5.51 -9.62
CA LEU A 246 -1.42 4.83 -10.72
C LEU A 246 -2.00 5.23 -12.08
N ASN A 247 -3.32 5.39 -12.16
CA ASN A 247 -3.99 5.84 -13.38
C ASN A 247 -3.68 7.32 -13.70
N ASP A 248 -3.65 8.18 -12.68
CA ASP A 248 -3.30 9.59 -12.85
C ASP A 248 -1.84 9.74 -13.30
N LYS A 249 -0.91 9.02 -12.66
CA LYS A 249 0.51 9.00 -13.02
C LYS A 249 0.72 8.50 -14.44
N LEU A 250 0.08 7.38 -14.81
CA LEU A 250 0.12 6.87 -16.18
C LEU A 250 -0.38 7.92 -17.18
N SER A 251 -1.53 8.54 -16.90
CA SER A 251 -2.11 9.56 -17.78
C SER A 251 -1.21 10.78 -17.94
N GLN A 252 -0.57 11.23 -16.85
CA GLN A 252 0.38 12.34 -16.88
C GLN A 252 1.64 11.99 -17.68
N ASN A 253 2.24 10.83 -17.44
CA ASN A 253 3.44 10.41 -18.17
C ASN A 253 3.16 10.22 -19.66
N VAL A 254 2.01 9.65 -20.03
CA VAL A 254 1.59 9.50 -21.44
C VAL A 254 1.37 10.86 -22.10
N ASN A 255 0.73 11.80 -21.41
CA ASN A 255 0.52 13.15 -21.95
C ASN A 255 1.85 13.91 -22.14
N LYS A 256 2.80 13.76 -21.20
CA LYS A 256 4.14 14.35 -21.32
C LYS A 256 4.95 13.69 -22.42
N TYR A 257 4.93 12.36 -22.50
CA TYR A 257 5.61 11.63 -23.56
C TYR A 257 5.04 11.98 -24.94
N GLY A 258 3.72 12.06 -25.08
CA GLY A 258 3.05 12.49 -26.29
C GLY A 258 3.37 13.93 -26.70
N SER A 259 3.59 14.84 -25.74
CA SER A 259 4.03 16.21 -26.06
C SER A 259 5.50 16.27 -26.47
N GLN A 260 6.38 15.49 -25.84
CA GLN A 260 7.78 15.33 -26.25
C GLN A 260 7.91 14.72 -27.65
N LEU A 261 7.12 13.69 -27.96
CA LEU A 261 7.05 13.11 -29.30
C LEU A 261 6.66 14.16 -30.33
N LYS A 262 5.60 14.96 -30.08
CA LYS A 262 5.20 16.04 -31.00
C LYS A 262 6.32 17.07 -31.23
N VAL A 263 7.10 17.40 -30.19
CA VAL A 263 8.26 18.30 -30.34
C VAL A 263 9.35 17.64 -31.18
N LYS A 264 9.68 16.36 -30.92
CA LYS A 264 10.64 15.60 -31.73
C LYS A 264 10.21 15.53 -33.20
N THR A 265 8.94 15.22 -33.47
CA THR A 265 8.40 15.16 -34.84
C THR A 265 8.52 16.51 -35.55
N LYS A 266 8.18 17.62 -34.88
CA LYS A 266 8.36 18.97 -35.44
C LYS A 266 9.83 19.31 -35.73
N LEU A 267 10.75 18.93 -34.85
CA LEU A 267 12.19 19.13 -35.07
C LEU A 267 12.70 18.33 -36.27
N ILE A 268 12.21 17.10 -36.44
CA ILE A 268 12.53 16.27 -37.61
C ILE A 268 11.97 16.89 -38.89
N GLU A 269 10.71 17.36 -38.89
CA GLU A 269 10.09 18.05 -40.04
C GLU A 269 10.86 19.33 -40.42
N GLN A 270 11.30 20.11 -39.42
CA GLN A 270 12.15 21.28 -39.64
C GLN A 270 13.50 20.91 -40.25
N LEU A 271 14.14 19.86 -39.71
CA LEU A 271 15.43 19.38 -40.22
C LEU A 271 15.32 18.84 -41.66
N ASP A 272 14.23 18.14 -41.98
CA ASP A 272 13.95 17.61 -43.32
C ASP A 272 13.78 18.75 -44.33
N ALA A 273 13.00 19.78 -43.98
CA ALA A 273 12.84 20.98 -44.80
C ALA A 273 14.16 21.74 -45.03
N GLU A 274 15.03 21.79 -44.02
CA GLU A 274 16.33 22.47 -44.11
C GLU A 274 17.33 21.68 -44.97
N VAL A 275 17.31 20.34 -44.90
CA VAL A 275 18.09 19.46 -45.78
C VAL A 275 17.60 19.54 -47.23
N GLU A 276 16.29 19.63 -47.46
CA GLU A 276 15.71 19.81 -48.79
C GLU A 276 16.10 21.17 -49.41
N ASN A 277 16.13 22.23 -48.60
CA ASN A 277 16.63 23.54 -49.02
C ASN A 277 18.12 23.48 -49.43
N VAL A 278 18.99 22.87 -48.62
CA VAL A 278 20.43 22.74 -48.93
C VAL A 278 20.68 21.90 -50.19
N THR A 279 19.91 20.84 -50.40
CA THR A 279 20.03 20.00 -51.60
C THR A 279 19.49 20.65 -52.87
N SER A 280 18.49 21.53 -52.76
CA SER A 280 17.98 22.31 -53.89
C SER A 280 18.95 23.40 -54.35
N VAL A 281 19.72 23.99 -53.43
CA VAL A 281 20.76 25.00 -53.72
C VAL A 281 21.96 24.40 -54.44
N GLN A 282 22.31 23.13 -54.20
CA GLN A 282 23.38 22.43 -54.93
C GLN A 282 23.00 21.94 -56.33
N LYS A 283 21.70 21.89 -56.67
CA LYS A 283 21.23 21.48 -58.00
C LYS A 283 21.12 22.64 -59.00
N LYS A 284 21.22 23.89 -58.55
CA LYS A 284 21.31 25.10 -59.38
C LYS A 284 22.77 25.46 -59.65
#